data_AF-A0AAW1NNR4-F1
#
_entry.id   AF-A0AAW1NNR4-F1
#
_cell.length_a   1.000
_cell.length_b   1.000
_cell.length_c   1.000
_cell.angle_alpha   90.00
_cell.angle_beta   90.00
_cell.angle_gamma   90.00
#
_symmetry.space_group_name_H-M   'P 1'
#
loop_
_entity.id
_entity.type
_entity.pdbx_description
1 polymer ?
#
loop_
_entity_poly.entity_id
_entity_poly.type
_entity_poly.pdbx_seq_one_letter_code
_entity_poly.pdbx_strand_id
1 'polypeptide(L)'
;MLQNRFEVHLQHDAHEFLHVVQTILLEELPNDFGAYLQSHVYQGRLKSSLHCRACKHTTAPSVIDFTDISLTISRDTPNLQSCLQMFLEREDMEDSECPKCHRQCRQQSRLDQGLPSRSSPES
;
A
#
# COMPACT_ATOMS: atom_id res chain seq x y z
N MET A 1 -10.04 -7.53 26.88
CA MET A 1 -11.51 -7.47 26.66
C MET A 1 -11.75 -6.61 25.44
N LEU A 2 -12.43 -7.13 24.41
CA LEU A 2 -12.89 -6.32 23.27
C LEU A 2 -13.83 -5.23 23.78
N GLN A 3 -13.31 -4.03 24.01
CA GLN A 3 -14.15 -2.85 24.11
C GLN A 3 -14.90 -2.73 22.79
N ASN A 4 -16.22 -2.57 22.84
CA ASN A 4 -17.05 -2.57 21.64
C ASN A 4 -16.72 -1.32 20.81
N ARG A 5 -15.73 -1.43 19.91
CA ARG A 5 -15.27 -0.35 19.03
C ARG A 5 -16.23 -0.10 17.87
N PHE A 6 -17.20 -0.98 17.67
CA PHE A 6 -18.24 -0.86 16.67
C PHE A 6 -19.56 -0.49 17.32
N GLU A 7 -20.16 0.59 16.85
CA GLU A 7 -21.53 0.94 17.23
C GLU A 7 -22.50 -0.05 16.58
N VAL A 8 -23.25 -0.77 17.42
CA VAL A 8 -24.18 -1.86 17.03
C VAL A 8 -25.31 -1.44 16.08
N HIS A 9 -25.49 -0.14 15.87
CA HIS A 9 -26.53 0.42 15.00
C HIS A 9 -25.98 1.02 13.70
N LEU A 10 -24.66 1.02 13.51
CA LEU A 10 -24.02 1.50 12.30
C LEU A 10 -23.58 0.33 11.42
N GLN A 11 -23.64 0.54 10.10
CA GLN A 11 -23.00 -0.34 9.14
C GLN A 11 -21.52 0.02 9.07
N HIS A 12 -20.66 -1.00 9.09
CA HIS A 12 -19.21 -0.86 9.00
C HIS A 12 -18.70 -1.64 7.80
N ASP A 13 -17.58 -1.20 7.23
CA ASP A 13 -16.93 -1.93 6.16
C ASP A 13 -16.27 -3.20 6.71
N ALA A 14 -16.35 -4.31 5.96
CA ALA A 14 -15.69 -5.56 6.33
C ALA A 14 -14.16 -5.40 6.42
N HIS A 15 -13.59 -4.50 5.62
CA HIS A 15 -12.18 -4.13 5.66
C HIS A 15 -11.82 -3.46 6.99
N GLU A 16 -12.60 -2.48 7.44
CA GLU A 16 -12.41 -1.83 8.74
C GLU A 16 -12.52 -2.84 9.89
N PHE A 17 -13.50 -3.74 9.81
CA PHE A 17 -13.64 -4.83 10.78
C PHE A 17 -12.39 -5.72 10.84
N LEU A 18 -11.86 -6.12 9.68
CA LEU A 18 -10.66 -6.96 9.60
C LEU A 18 -9.45 -6.27 10.24
N HIS A 19 -9.25 -4.97 9.99
CA HIS A 19 -8.18 -4.17 10.56
C HIS A 19 -8.22 -4.13 12.09
N VAL A 20 -9.42 -3.96 12.66
CA VAL A 20 -9.61 -3.97 14.12
C VAL A 20 -9.28 -5.35 14.69
N VAL A 21 -9.76 -6.43 14.05
CA VAL A 21 -9.48 -7.81 14.48
C VAL A 21 -7.98 -8.12 14.39
N GLN A 22 -7.32 -7.76 13.30
CA GLN A 22 -5.88 -7.96 13.11
C GLN A 22 -5.08 -7.22 14.19
N THR A 23 -5.41 -5.96 14.47
CA THR A 23 -4.74 -5.17 15.50
C THR A 23 -4.83 -5.85 16.86
N ILE A 24 -6.03 -6.27 17.27
CA ILE A 24 -6.25 -6.96 18.54
C ILE A 24 -5.49 -8.28 18.58
N LEU A 25 -5.52 -9.07 17.51
CA LEU A 25 -4.77 -10.32 17.44
C LEU A 25 -3.27 -10.09 17.60
N LEU A 26 -2.70 -9.08 16.95
CA LEU A 26 -1.28 -8.76 17.04
C LEU A 26 -0.87 -8.25 18.43
N GLU A 27 -1.77 -7.57 19.14
CA GLU A 27 -1.56 -7.10 20.51
C GLU A 27 -1.66 -8.22 21.56
N GLU A 28 -2.54 -9.20 21.36
CA GLU A 28 -2.80 -10.27 22.32
C GLU A 28 -1.89 -11.50 22.14
N LEU A 29 -1.29 -11.66 20.95
CA LEU A 29 -0.36 -12.76 20.68
C LEU A 29 1.02 -12.49 21.29
N PRO A 30 1.81 -13.55 21.60
CA PRO A 30 3.20 -13.37 22.00
C PRO A 30 3.95 -12.53 20.96
N ASN A 31 4.71 -11.52 21.40
CA ASN A 31 5.36 -10.54 20.53
C ASN A 31 6.09 -11.16 19.33
N ASP A 32 6.81 -12.26 19.53
CA ASP A 32 7.55 -12.93 18.46
C ASP A 32 6.62 -13.50 17.37
N PHE A 33 5.47 -14.05 17.77
CA PHE A 33 4.49 -14.59 16.85
C PHE A 33 3.64 -13.51 16.19
N GLY A 34 3.26 -12.45 16.93
CA GLY A 34 2.61 -11.27 16.37
C GLY A 34 3.49 -10.58 15.32
N ALA A 35 4.77 -10.36 15.63
CA ALA A 35 5.73 -9.81 14.68
C ALA A 35 5.92 -10.69 13.44
N TYR A 36 5.93 -12.02 13.61
CA TYR A 36 5.97 -12.96 12.50
C TYR A 36 4.74 -12.83 11.58
N LEU A 37 3.53 -12.86 12.14
CA LEU A 37 2.29 -12.73 11.37
C LEU A 37 2.23 -11.40 10.62
N GLN A 38 2.57 -10.30 11.29
CA GLN A 38 2.61 -8.98 10.67
C GLN A 38 3.57 -8.99 9.47
N SER A 39 4.81 -9.41 9.66
CA SER A 39 5.85 -9.30 8.62
C SER A 39 5.77 -10.33 7.50
N HIS A 40 5.26 -11.54 7.75
CA HIS A 40 5.31 -12.66 6.79
C HIS A 40 3.94 -13.03 6.19
N VAL A 41 2.84 -12.65 6.84
CA VAL A 41 1.49 -13.02 6.39
C VAL A 41 0.72 -11.81 5.89
N TYR A 42 0.72 -10.72 6.65
CA TYR A 42 -0.15 -9.57 6.35
C TYR A 42 0.57 -8.44 5.63
N GLN A 43 1.87 -8.22 5.86
CA GLN A 43 2.58 -7.08 5.29
C GLN A 43 3.23 -7.39 3.93
N GLY A 44 2.87 -6.59 2.93
CA GLY A 44 3.59 -6.44 1.68
C GLY A 44 4.38 -5.13 1.62
N ARG A 45 5.19 -4.97 0.57
CA ARG A 45 6.00 -3.75 0.33
C ARG A 45 5.87 -3.30 -1.11
N LEU A 46 5.58 -2.01 -1.35
CA LEU A 46 5.58 -1.38 -2.67
C LEU A 46 6.77 -0.44 -2.83
N LYS A 47 7.27 -0.31 -4.05
CA LYS A 47 8.21 0.76 -4.39
C LYS A 47 7.46 1.89 -5.06
N SER A 48 7.65 3.12 -4.61
CA SER A 48 7.08 4.31 -5.23
C SER A 48 8.20 5.21 -5.73
N SER A 49 8.07 5.71 -6.96
CA SER A 49 9.00 6.69 -7.51
C SER A 49 8.25 7.79 -8.23
N LEU A 50 8.85 8.99 -8.26
CA LEU A 50 8.32 10.14 -8.96
C LEU A 50 9.18 10.46 -10.17
N HIS A 51 8.54 10.64 -11.32
CA HIS A 51 9.19 11.02 -12.57
C HIS A 51 8.71 12.40 -13.03
N CYS A 52 9.58 13.42 -12.99
CA CYS A 52 9.21 14.75 -13.49
C CYS A 52 9.21 14.78 -15.01
N ARG A 53 8.08 15.18 -15.61
CA ARG A 53 7.93 15.23 -17.07
C ARG A 53 8.78 16.33 -17.73
N ALA A 54 9.14 17.38 -16.98
CA ALA A 54 9.92 18.51 -17.49
C ALA A 54 11.43 18.23 -17.57
N CYS A 55 12.05 17.80 -16.48
CA CYS A 55 13.50 17.56 -16.41
C CYS A 55 13.90 16.08 -16.55
N LYS A 56 12.93 15.18 -16.70
CA LYS A 56 13.10 13.72 -16.81
C LYS A 56 13.80 13.05 -15.63
N HIS A 57 13.95 13.77 -14.52
CA HIS A 57 14.50 13.20 -13.30
C HIS A 57 13.52 12.22 -12.67
N THR A 58 14.04 11.09 -12.22
CA THR A 58 13.31 10.11 -11.40
C THR A 58 13.90 10.10 -10.01
N THR A 59 13.06 10.23 -8.98
CA THR A 59 13.50 10.12 -7.58
C THR A 59 13.95 8.69 -7.28
N ALA A 60 14.82 8.54 -6.29
CA ALA A 60 15.10 7.21 -5.74
C ALA A 60 13.77 6.58 -5.25
N PRO A 61 13.53 5.29 -5.52
CA PRO A 61 12.30 4.65 -5.07
C PRO A 61 12.19 4.65 -3.54
N SER A 62 11.09 5.17 -3.01
CA SER A 62 10.70 4.98 -1.61
C SER A 62 10.02 3.62 -1.45
N VAL A 63 10.16 3.00 -0.28
CA VAL A 63 9.48 1.74 0.06
C VAL A 63 8.31 2.06 0.98
N ILE A 64 7.13 1.56 0.62
CA ILE A 64 5.87 1.73 1.35
C ILE A 64 5.42 0.36 1.80
N ASP A 65 5.25 0.17 3.10
CA ASP A 65 4.66 -1.05 3.67
C ASP A 65 3.13 -0.97 3.59
N PHE A 66 2.47 -2.10 3.30
CA PHE A 66 1.01 -2.18 3.23
C PHE A 66 0.51 -3.51 3.80
N THR A 67 -0.67 -3.53 4.41
CA THR A 67 -1.36 -4.74 4.87
C THR A 67 -2.41 -5.24 3.89
N ASP A 68 -2.87 -4.35 3.02
CA ASP A 68 -3.92 -4.56 2.04
C ASP A 68 -3.78 -3.53 0.92
N ILE A 69 -4.48 -3.77 -0.19
CA ILE A 69 -4.57 -2.86 -1.32
C ILE A 69 -6.03 -2.69 -1.71
N SER A 70 -6.46 -1.44 -1.86
CA SER A 70 -7.78 -1.11 -2.40
C SER A 70 -7.69 -1.01 -3.92
N LEU A 71 -8.38 -1.91 -4.61
CA LEU A 71 -8.41 -1.92 -6.07
C LEU A 71 -9.70 -1.29 -6.58
N THR A 72 -9.55 -0.34 -7.50
CA THR A 72 -10.72 0.23 -8.20
C THR A 72 -11.29 -0.82 -9.15
N ILE A 73 -12.58 -1.12 -8.99
CA ILE A 73 -13.30 -2.00 -9.91
C ILE A 73 -14.01 -1.11 -10.93
N SER A 74 -13.51 -1.09 -12.16
CA SER A 74 -14.17 -0.44 -13.29
C SER A 74 -15.04 -1.45 -14.04
N ARG A 75 -16.05 -0.95 -14.76
CA ARG A 75 -16.83 -1.77 -15.71
C ARG A 75 -15.95 -2.31 -16.85
N ASP A 76 -14.88 -1.59 -17.15
CA ASP A 76 -13.96 -1.91 -18.25
C ASP A 76 -12.82 -2.85 -17.82
N THR A 77 -12.71 -3.18 -16.53
CA THR A 77 -11.73 -4.13 -15.98
C THR A 77 -12.41 -5.46 -15.66
N PRO A 78 -12.36 -6.45 -16.56
CA PRO A 78 -13.14 -7.67 -16.40
C PRO A 78 -12.56 -8.65 -15.38
N ASN A 79 -11.35 -8.41 -14.86
CA ASN A 79 -10.65 -9.34 -13.99
C ASN A 79 -9.67 -8.64 -13.02
N LEU A 80 -9.25 -9.38 -11.99
CA LEU A 80 -8.33 -8.92 -10.95
C LEU A 80 -6.99 -8.44 -11.52
N GLN A 81 -6.45 -9.12 -12.53
CA GLN A 81 -5.17 -8.74 -13.13
C GLN A 81 -5.26 -7.35 -13.78
N SER A 82 -6.37 -7.04 -14.45
CA SER A 82 -6.61 -5.70 -15.00
C SER A 82 -6.70 -4.63 -13.91
N CYS A 83 -7.38 -4.92 -12.78
CA CYS A 83 -7.44 -3.98 -11.66
C CYS A 83 -6.06 -3.74 -11.02
N LEU A 84 -5.26 -4.81 -10.86
CA LEU A 84 -3.88 -4.72 -10.36
C LEU A 84 -2.98 -3.94 -11.31
N GLN A 85 -3.16 -4.13 -12.62
CA GLN A 85 -2.41 -3.36 -13.61
C GLN A 85 -2.74 -1.87 -13.49
N MET A 86 -4.01 -1.51 -13.43
CA MET A 86 -4.43 -0.11 -13.22
C MET A 86 -3.88 0.48 -11.92
N PHE A 87 -3.88 -0.29 -10.84
CA PHE A 87 -3.27 0.15 -9.57
C PHE A 87 -1.77 0.46 -9.70
N LEU A 88 -1.06 -0.25 -10.57
CA LEU A 88 0.37 -0.06 -10.82
C LEU A 88 0.68 0.93 -11.96
N GLU A 89 -0.35 1.44 -12.64
CA GLU A 89 -0.18 2.40 -13.71
C GLU A 89 0.34 3.74 -13.18
N ARG A 90 0.94 4.53 -14.07
CA ARG A 90 1.51 5.82 -13.67
C ARG A 90 0.40 6.84 -13.53
N GLU A 91 0.30 7.46 -12.36
CA GLU A 91 -0.65 8.54 -12.15
C GLU A 91 0.04 9.89 -12.34
N ASP A 92 -0.62 10.80 -13.06
CA ASP A 92 -0.17 12.18 -13.21
C ASP A 92 -0.52 12.96 -11.95
N MET A 93 0.51 13.55 -11.33
CA MET A 93 0.38 14.49 -10.23
C MET A 93 0.53 15.91 -10.75
N GLU A 94 -0.52 16.71 -10.60
CA GLU A 94 -0.51 18.12 -10.93
C GLU A 94 0.25 18.92 -9.86
N ASP A 95 0.94 19.97 -10.29
CA ASP A 95 1.55 21.02 -9.45
C ASP A 95 2.48 20.57 -8.31
N SER A 96 3.23 19.48 -8.52
CA SER A 96 4.26 19.05 -7.56
C SER A 96 5.60 19.73 -7.84
N GLU A 97 6.25 20.24 -6.80
CA GLU A 97 7.61 20.79 -6.92
C GLU A 97 8.61 19.65 -7.15
N CYS A 98 9.39 19.73 -8.22
CA CYS A 98 10.43 18.74 -8.48
C CYS A 98 11.71 19.10 -7.71
N PRO A 99 12.28 18.17 -6.93
CA PRO A 99 13.46 18.43 -6.11
C PRO A 99 14.73 18.74 -6.92
N LYS A 100 14.76 18.43 -8.23
CA LYS A 100 15.92 18.68 -9.09
C LYS A 100 15.83 19.98 -9.89
N CYS A 101 14.64 20.35 -10.38
CA CYS A 101 14.50 21.58 -11.18
C CYS A 101 13.88 22.74 -10.41
N HIS A 102 13.43 22.52 -9.16
CA HIS A 102 12.82 23.54 -8.28
C HIS A 102 11.70 24.33 -8.96
N ARG A 103 10.98 23.66 -9.85
CA ARG A 103 9.82 24.17 -10.56
C ARG A 103 8.63 23.30 -10.22
N GLN A 104 7.46 23.89 -10.16
CA GLN A 104 6.21 23.15 -10.28
C GLN A 104 6.20 22.50 -11.66
N CYS A 105 6.24 21.16 -11.67
CA CYS A 105 6.15 20.37 -12.88
C CYS A 105 5.11 19.28 -12.69
N ARG A 106 4.48 18.86 -13.78
CA ARG A 106 3.73 17.61 -13.78
C ARG A 106 4.70 16.46 -13.51
N GLN A 107 4.43 15.69 -12.47
CA GLN A 107 5.18 14.49 -12.14
C GLN A 107 4.30 13.26 -12.35
N GLN A 108 4.92 12.13 -12.61
CA GLN A 108 4.26 10.84 -12.66
C GLN A 108 4.66 10.03 -11.44
N SER A 109 3.70 9.62 -10.63
CA SER A 109 3.94 8.57 -9.65
C SER A 109 4.01 7.24 -10.41
N ARG A 110 4.83 6.32 -9.90
CA ARG A 110 4.86 4.95 -10.38
C ARG A 110 5.02 4.03 -9.18
N LEU A 111 4.07 3.12 -9.04
CA LEU A 111 4.19 1.99 -8.15
C LEU A 111 4.84 0.82 -8.91
N ASP A 112 5.92 0.29 -8.37
CA ASP A 112 6.56 -0.92 -8.88
C ASP A 112 6.21 -2.10 -7.99
N GLN A 113 6.04 -3.27 -8.63
CA GLN A 113 5.53 -4.50 -8.04
C GLN A 113 6.29 -4.88 -6.76
N GLY A 114 5.53 -5.40 -5.81
CA GLY A 114 5.98 -5.50 -4.44
C GLY A 114 7.14 -6.46 -4.23
N LEU A 115 8.13 -6.01 -3.47
CA LEU A 115 9.20 -6.89 -3.00
C LEU A 115 8.61 -7.90 -2.01
N PRO A 116 9.04 -9.18 -2.01
CA PRO A 116 8.73 -10.07 -0.91
C PRO A 116 9.17 -9.41 0.41
N SER A 117 8.37 -9.52 1.46
CA SER A 117 8.66 -9.05 2.80
C SER A 117 9.81 -9.88 3.40
N ARG A 118 11.04 -9.57 2.96
CA ARG A 118 12.28 -10.34 3.16
C ARG A 118 12.24 -11.72 2.50
N SER A 119 13.29 -12.01 1.73
CA SER A 119 13.71 -13.39 1.48
C SER A 119 13.94 -14.07 2.82
N SER A 120 13.47 -15.30 2.97
CA SER A 120 13.81 -16.20 4.08
C SER A 120 15.30 -16.07 4.44
N PRO A 121 15.69 -16.18 5.73
CA PRO A 121 17.10 -16.36 6.03
C PRO A 121 17.56 -17.62 5.29
N GLU A 122 18.50 -17.45 4.36
CA GLU A 122 19.19 -18.56 3.71
C GLU A 122 19.75 -19.44 4.84
N SER A 123 19.26 -20.68 4.90
CA SER A 123 19.73 -21.73 5.81
C SER A 123 20.87 -22.49 5.17
#